data_AF-B0F628-F1
#
_entry.id   AF-B0F628-F1
#
_cell.length_a   1.000
_cell.length_b   1.000
_cell.length_c   1.000
_cell.angle_alpha   90.00
_cell.angle_beta   90.00
_cell.angle_gamma   90.00
#
_symmetry.space_group_name_H-M   'P 1'
#
loop_
_entity.id
_entity.type
_entity.pdbx_description
1 polymer ?
#
loop_
_entity_poly.entity_id
_entity_poly.type
_entity_poly.pdbx_seq_one_letter_code
_entity_poly.pdbx_strand_id
1 'polypeptide(L)'
;AMLDELQAETGRSYELTSAIGVGHDKIEDVNYGEAIQYMDYIFAMTYDFYGGWNNVLGHQTALYCGSFMRPGQCDGTGTDEAGKAYPGPAYTSDNGIQLLLAQGVPANKLVLGAAIYGRGWEGVTQASMSDPTDPMTGVANGKLKGSTAQGVWEDGVIDYKGIKSFMLGPNNTGINGFEYGYDEQAEAPWVWNRTTGQLI
;
A
#
# COMPACT_ATOMS: atom_id res chain seq x y z
N ALA A 1 4.08 35.82 2.20
CA ALA A 1 2.65 36.11 2.12
C ALA A 1 1.88 34.83 2.44
N MET A 2 0.88 34.89 3.33
CA MET A 2 -0.07 33.78 3.51
C MET A 2 -0.95 33.64 2.25
N LEU A 3 -1.55 32.48 1.98
CA LEU A 3 -2.30 32.24 0.73
C LEU A 3 -3.41 33.27 0.49
N ASP A 4 -4.11 33.70 1.54
CA ASP A 4 -5.13 34.76 1.46
C ASP A 4 -4.58 36.10 0.94
N GLU A 5 -3.35 36.46 1.32
CA GLU A 5 -2.69 37.68 0.84
C GLU A 5 -2.37 37.56 -0.66
N LEU A 6 -1.85 36.41 -1.10
CA LEU A 6 -1.60 36.15 -2.53
C LEU A 6 -2.89 36.16 -3.35
N GLN A 7 -4.01 35.68 -2.80
CA GLN A 7 -5.31 35.78 -3.44
C GLN A 7 -5.74 37.24 -3.63
N ALA A 8 -5.59 38.07 -2.60
CA ALA A 8 -5.94 39.49 -2.66
C ALA A 8 -5.07 40.27 -3.66
N GLU A 9 -3.77 39.95 -3.74
CA GLU A 9 -2.82 40.61 -4.64
C GLU A 9 -3.00 40.23 -6.12
N THR A 10 -3.30 38.97 -6.39
CA THR A 10 -3.26 38.42 -7.76
C THR A 10 -4.64 38.22 -8.39
N GLY A 11 -5.71 38.18 -7.59
CA GLY A 11 -7.06 37.83 -8.04
C GLY A 11 -7.21 36.36 -8.45
N ARG A 12 -6.22 35.51 -8.18
CA ARG A 12 -6.27 34.06 -8.40
C ARG A 12 -6.76 33.35 -7.13
N SER A 13 -7.30 32.15 -7.27
CA SER A 13 -7.51 31.21 -6.16
C SER A 13 -6.27 30.35 -5.96
N TYR A 14 -5.95 30.03 -4.70
CA TYR A 14 -4.84 29.14 -4.33
C TYR A 14 -5.37 28.01 -3.46
N GLU A 15 -4.85 26.80 -3.66
CA GLU A 15 -5.20 25.63 -2.85
C GLU A 15 -4.09 25.32 -1.84
N LEU A 16 -4.49 24.91 -0.63
CA LEU A 16 -3.63 24.32 0.39
C LEU A 16 -3.93 22.83 0.53
N THR A 17 -2.91 21.99 0.33
CA THR A 17 -3.08 20.53 0.42
C THR A 17 -1.94 19.89 1.21
N SER A 18 -2.13 18.64 1.62
CA SER A 18 -1.07 17.82 2.24
C SER A 18 -1.25 16.36 1.87
N ALA A 19 -0.13 15.66 1.66
CA ALA A 19 -0.12 14.20 1.59
C ALA A 19 0.27 13.61 2.96
N ILE A 20 -0.50 12.63 3.45
CA ILE A 20 -0.37 12.13 4.83
C ILE A 20 -0.29 10.60 4.89
N GLY A 21 0.42 10.09 5.90
CA GLY A 21 0.43 8.67 6.21
C GLY A 21 -0.93 8.23 6.78
N VAL A 22 -1.37 7.02 6.43
CA VAL A 22 -2.71 6.52 6.81
C VAL A 22 -2.70 5.36 7.81
N GLY A 23 -1.53 4.96 8.28
CA GLY A 23 -1.42 4.03 9.40
C GLY A 23 -2.04 4.63 10.67
N HIS A 24 -2.65 3.81 11.52
CA HIS A 24 -3.28 4.28 12.76
C HIS A 24 -2.31 5.11 13.62
N ASP A 25 -1.06 4.65 13.69
CA ASP A 25 0.05 5.27 14.41
C ASP A 25 0.59 6.55 13.77
N LYS A 26 0.15 6.89 12.55
CA LYS A 26 0.42 8.19 11.92
C LYS A 26 -0.76 9.13 12.09
N ILE A 27 -1.97 8.60 11.96
CA ILE A 27 -3.21 9.38 12.06
C ILE A 27 -3.44 9.87 13.50
N GLU A 28 -3.06 9.09 14.51
CA GLU A 28 -3.27 9.46 15.92
C GLU A 28 -2.43 10.66 16.39
N ASP A 29 -1.32 10.95 15.70
CA ASP A 29 -0.39 12.03 16.06
C ASP A 29 -0.86 13.43 15.63
N VAL A 30 -1.91 13.52 14.81
CA VAL A 30 -2.44 14.79 14.30
C VAL A 30 -3.94 14.84 14.43
N ASN A 31 -4.46 15.95 14.97
CA ASN A 31 -5.89 16.22 14.93
C ASN A 31 -6.28 16.78 13.54
N TYR A 32 -6.60 15.88 12.61
CA TYR A 32 -6.96 16.27 11.25
C TYR A 32 -8.32 16.95 11.16
N GLY A 33 -9.23 16.68 12.10
CA GLY A 33 -10.51 17.41 12.21
C GLY A 33 -10.31 18.91 12.40
N GLU A 34 -9.27 19.31 13.13
CA GLU A 34 -8.88 20.72 13.26
C GLU A 34 -8.04 21.22 12.08
N ALA A 35 -7.11 20.42 11.54
CA ALA A 35 -6.25 20.88 10.45
C ALA A 35 -7.01 21.13 9.14
N ILE A 36 -8.00 20.30 8.83
CA ILE A 36 -8.71 20.29 7.54
C ILE A 36 -9.56 21.56 7.28
N GLN A 37 -9.83 22.35 8.32
CA GLN A 37 -10.56 23.62 8.16
C GLN A 37 -9.80 24.62 7.27
N TYR A 38 -8.48 24.49 7.18
CA TYR A 38 -7.61 25.37 6.39
C TYR A 38 -7.20 24.79 5.03
N MET A 39 -7.47 23.51 4.79
CA MET A 39 -6.97 22.77 3.62
C MET A 39 -8.09 22.50 2.62
N ASP A 40 -7.77 22.50 1.33
CA ASP A 40 -8.67 22.09 0.26
C ASP A 40 -8.76 20.56 0.18
N TYR A 41 -7.60 19.89 0.21
CA TYR A 41 -7.51 18.43 0.08
C TYR A 41 -6.45 17.80 1.00
N ILE A 42 -6.77 16.59 1.46
CA ILE A 42 -5.81 15.64 2.01
C ILE A 42 -5.61 14.52 0.97
N PHE A 43 -4.38 14.37 0.51
CA PHE A 43 -3.95 13.23 -0.30
C PHE A 43 -3.54 12.08 0.61
N ALA A 44 -4.44 11.13 0.83
CA ALA A 44 -4.19 9.97 1.67
C ALA A 44 -3.16 9.06 0.99
N MET A 45 -1.98 8.85 1.60
CA MET A 45 -0.94 7.97 1.07
C MET A 45 -1.30 6.51 1.32
N THR A 46 -2.31 6.01 0.60
CA THR A 46 -2.89 4.67 0.71
C THR A 46 -2.07 3.62 -0.05
N TYR A 47 -0.77 3.65 0.17
CA TYR A 47 0.24 2.78 -0.41
C TYR A 47 1.41 2.65 0.57
N ASP A 48 2.42 1.84 0.26
CA ASP A 48 3.56 1.54 1.13
C ASP A 48 3.21 0.87 2.46
N PHE A 49 2.12 0.08 2.49
CA PHE A 49 1.75 -0.70 3.69
C PHE A 49 2.74 -1.84 3.97
N TYR A 50 3.24 -2.46 2.91
CA TYR A 50 4.20 -3.56 2.91
C TYR A 50 5.27 -3.32 1.84
N GLY A 51 6.45 -3.88 2.02
CA GLY A 51 7.53 -3.75 1.06
C GLY A 51 8.85 -4.35 1.51
N GLY A 52 9.82 -4.34 0.59
CA GLY A 52 11.13 -4.98 0.78
C GLY A 52 12.06 -4.38 1.85
N TRP A 53 11.59 -3.47 2.71
CA TRP A 53 12.35 -3.07 3.90
C TRP A 53 12.43 -4.18 4.95
N ASN A 54 11.54 -5.18 4.89
CA ASN A 54 11.62 -6.43 5.63
C ASN A 54 11.19 -7.60 4.74
N ASN A 55 11.17 -8.81 5.29
CA ASN A 55 10.80 -10.05 4.57
C ASN A 55 9.35 -10.51 4.86
N VAL A 56 8.52 -9.65 5.45
CA VAL A 56 7.09 -9.92 5.69
C VAL A 56 6.32 -9.45 4.46
N LEU A 57 5.56 -10.37 3.88
CA LEU A 57 4.80 -10.13 2.67
C LEU A 57 3.44 -9.48 2.99
N GLY A 58 2.86 -8.85 2.00
CA GLY A 58 1.52 -8.28 2.09
C GLY A 58 1.21 -7.32 0.96
N HIS A 59 -0.06 -6.97 0.84
CA HIS A 59 -0.55 -6.06 -0.19
C HIS A 59 -0.18 -4.62 0.15
N GLN A 60 0.71 -4.00 -0.64
CA GLN A 60 1.24 -2.66 -0.30
C GLN A 60 0.24 -1.50 -0.42
N THR A 61 -0.89 -1.69 -1.11
CA THR A 61 -1.86 -0.63 -1.44
C THR A 61 -3.30 -1.15 -1.44
N ALA A 62 -3.59 -2.21 -0.68
CA ALA A 62 -4.92 -2.83 -0.64
C ALA A 62 -6.00 -1.87 -0.13
N LEU A 63 -7.23 -2.03 -0.65
CA LEU A 63 -8.38 -1.33 -0.10
C LEU A 63 -8.74 -1.87 1.28
N TYR A 64 -8.81 -3.20 1.39
CA TYR A 64 -9.24 -3.91 2.61
C TYR A 64 -8.18 -4.90 3.11
N CYS A 65 -8.47 -5.54 4.25
CA CYS A 65 -7.60 -6.55 4.84
C CYS A 65 -7.59 -7.83 4.00
N GLY A 66 -6.40 -8.30 3.64
CA GLY A 66 -6.24 -9.48 2.79
C GLY A 66 -6.40 -10.81 3.50
N SER A 67 -6.57 -11.85 2.69
CA SER A 67 -6.74 -13.25 3.12
C SER A 67 -5.58 -13.78 3.96
N PHE A 68 -4.36 -13.27 3.74
CA PHE A 68 -3.17 -13.60 4.53
C PHE A 68 -3.18 -13.12 5.99
N MET A 69 -4.08 -12.18 6.35
CA MET A 69 -4.09 -11.58 7.68
C MET A 69 -4.65 -12.54 8.73
N ARG A 70 -4.08 -12.51 9.94
CA ARG A 70 -4.49 -13.36 11.07
C ARG A 70 -5.82 -12.90 11.67
N PRO A 71 -6.54 -13.78 12.40
CA PRO A 71 -7.74 -13.39 13.15
C PRO A 71 -7.48 -12.20 14.08
N GLY A 72 -8.31 -11.17 14.00
CA GLY A 72 -8.18 -9.93 14.78
C GLY A 72 -7.01 -9.03 14.38
N GLN A 73 -6.27 -9.34 13.31
CA GLN A 73 -5.23 -8.43 12.81
C GLN A 73 -5.83 -7.20 12.13
N CYS A 74 -6.93 -7.39 11.40
CA CYS A 74 -7.55 -6.32 10.61
C CYS A 74 -8.00 -5.14 11.48
N ASP A 75 -8.71 -5.43 12.58
CA ASP A 75 -9.21 -4.44 13.54
C ASP A 75 -8.27 -4.18 14.73
N GLY A 76 -7.15 -4.91 14.80
CA GLY A 76 -6.16 -4.79 15.87
C GLY A 76 -6.55 -5.47 17.19
N THR A 77 -7.63 -6.25 17.24
CA THR A 77 -8.11 -6.93 18.47
C THR A 77 -7.40 -8.25 18.76
N GLY A 78 -6.69 -8.80 17.78
CA GLY A 78 -6.02 -10.10 17.84
C GLY A 78 -4.58 -10.06 18.35
N THR A 79 -3.89 -11.17 18.17
CA THR A 79 -2.47 -11.33 18.51
C THR A 79 -1.67 -11.92 17.35
N ASP A 80 -0.40 -11.54 17.25
CA ASP A 80 0.56 -12.09 16.29
C ASP A 80 0.92 -13.56 16.60
N GLU A 81 1.85 -14.12 15.81
CA GLU A 81 2.32 -15.49 15.96
C GLU A 81 3.00 -15.77 17.31
N ALA A 82 3.59 -14.74 17.93
CA ALA A 82 4.22 -14.84 19.24
C ALA A 82 3.22 -14.63 20.40
N GLY A 83 1.92 -14.44 20.08
CA GLY A 83 0.88 -14.16 21.07
C GLY A 83 0.90 -12.71 21.59
N LYS A 84 1.60 -11.80 20.92
CA LYS A 84 1.62 -10.37 21.27
C LYS A 84 0.44 -9.66 20.60
N ALA A 85 -0.28 -8.83 21.37
CA ALA A 85 -1.38 -8.03 20.83
C ALA A 85 -0.92 -7.09 19.71
N TYR A 86 -1.75 -6.94 18.68
CA TYR A 86 -1.53 -5.92 17.66
C TYR A 86 -1.66 -4.52 18.27
N PRO A 87 -0.81 -3.55 17.86
CA PRO A 87 -0.84 -2.20 18.42
C PRO A 87 -2.04 -1.37 17.97
N GLY A 88 -2.68 -1.77 16.87
CA GLY A 88 -3.86 -1.13 16.30
C GLY A 88 -4.27 -1.81 14.99
N PRO A 89 -5.24 -1.24 14.25
CA PRO A 89 -5.72 -1.78 12.98
C PRO A 89 -4.60 -1.95 11.96
N ALA A 90 -4.73 -2.97 11.12
CA ALA A 90 -3.79 -3.25 10.05
C ALA A 90 -3.71 -2.08 9.05
N TYR A 91 -2.57 -1.99 8.35
CA TYR A 91 -2.40 -1.00 7.29
C TYR A 91 -3.16 -1.41 6.03
N THR A 92 -4.31 -0.77 5.82
CA THR A 92 -5.15 -0.86 4.62
C THR A 92 -5.73 0.52 4.34
N SER A 93 -6.16 0.75 3.09
CA SER A 93 -6.71 2.05 2.70
C SER A 93 -7.97 2.37 3.49
N ASP A 94 -8.91 1.42 3.62
CA ASP A 94 -10.16 1.64 4.33
C ASP A 94 -9.94 1.92 5.81
N ASN A 95 -9.09 1.15 6.52
CA ASN A 95 -8.80 1.41 7.94
C ASN A 95 -8.32 2.86 8.16
N GLY A 96 -7.42 3.36 7.32
CA GLY A 96 -6.93 4.73 7.40
C GLY A 96 -7.99 5.78 7.06
N ILE A 97 -8.79 5.55 6.01
CA ILE A 97 -9.87 6.46 5.62
C ILE A 97 -10.94 6.53 6.72
N GLN A 98 -11.35 5.41 7.30
CA GLN A 98 -12.32 5.38 8.39
C GLN A 98 -11.83 6.15 9.62
N LEU A 99 -10.54 6.04 9.97
CA LEU A 99 -9.96 6.82 11.08
C LEU A 99 -10.01 8.33 10.81
N LEU A 100 -9.69 8.78 9.59
CA LEU A 100 -9.81 10.20 9.22
C LEU A 100 -11.27 10.68 9.26
N LEU A 101 -12.20 9.90 8.73
CA LEU A 101 -13.64 10.20 8.78
C LEU A 101 -14.14 10.26 10.24
N ALA A 102 -13.68 9.36 11.10
CA ALA A 102 -14.02 9.34 12.52
C ALA A 102 -13.49 10.55 13.30
N GLN A 103 -12.40 11.17 12.85
CA GLN A 103 -11.93 12.46 13.37
C GLN A 103 -12.75 13.66 12.84
N GLY A 104 -13.73 13.45 11.97
CA GLY A 104 -14.57 14.50 11.40
C GLY A 104 -14.02 15.13 10.12
N VAL A 105 -13.02 14.52 9.48
CA VAL A 105 -12.52 14.98 8.17
C VAL A 105 -13.63 14.81 7.12
N PRO A 106 -14.04 15.88 6.40
CA PRO A 106 -15.06 15.77 5.36
C PRO A 106 -14.61 14.86 4.21
N ALA A 107 -15.43 13.87 3.85
CA ALA A 107 -15.11 12.89 2.81
C ALA A 107 -14.79 13.55 1.45
N ASN A 108 -15.43 14.68 1.12
CA ASN A 108 -15.19 15.41 -0.13
C ASN A 108 -13.83 16.13 -0.19
N LYS A 109 -13.06 16.14 0.90
CA LYS A 109 -11.68 16.65 0.94
C LYS A 109 -10.63 15.54 0.97
N LEU A 110 -11.04 14.27 1.06
CA LEU A 110 -10.14 13.12 1.02
C LEU A 110 -9.92 12.66 -0.42
N VAL A 111 -8.67 12.59 -0.83
CA VAL A 111 -8.26 12.03 -2.13
C VAL A 111 -7.53 10.70 -1.88
N LEU A 112 -8.09 9.61 -2.40
CA LEU A 112 -7.53 8.27 -2.28
C LEU A 112 -6.32 8.09 -3.21
N GLY A 113 -5.22 7.56 -2.69
CA GLY A 113 -4.01 7.27 -3.45
C GLY A 113 -4.09 5.97 -4.25
N ALA A 114 -3.46 5.94 -5.42
CA ALA A 114 -3.30 4.75 -6.24
C ALA A 114 -1.84 4.56 -6.62
N ALA A 115 -1.26 3.41 -6.31
CA ALA A 115 0.13 3.12 -6.64
C ALA A 115 0.32 2.87 -8.15
N ILE A 116 1.25 3.60 -8.77
CA ILE A 116 1.70 3.38 -10.17
C ILE A 116 3.05 2.65 -10.17
N TYR A 117 3.30 1.87 -9.12
CA TYR A 117 4.50 1.06 -8.90
C TYR A 117 4.13 -0.16 -8.05
N GLY A 118 4.94 -1.21 -8.14
CA GLY A 118 4.91 -2.37 -7.27
C GLY A 118 6.05 -2.33 -6.26
N ARG A 119 5.83 -2.93 -5.09
CA ARG A 119 6.89 -3.30 -4.17
C ARG A 119 7.05 -4.80 -4.19
N GLY A 120 8.28 -5.29 -4.14
CA GLY A 120 8.51 -6.70 -4.36
C GLY A 120 9.67 -7.29 -3.59
N TRP A 121 9.66 -8.61 -3.58
CA TRP A 121 10.61 -9.48 -2.92
C TRP A 121 11.14 -10.54 -3.88
N GLU A 122 12.18 -11.25 -3.43
CA GLU A 122 12.63 -12.50 -4.01
C GLU A 122 12.66 -13.61 -2.94
N GLY A 123 12.78 -14.86 -3.39
CA GLY A 123 12.83 -16.04 -2.51
C GLY A 123 11.53 -16.44 -1.83
N VAL A 124 10.38 -15.91 -2.27
CA VAL A 124 9.06 -16.38 -1.85
C VAL A 124 8.76 -17.71 -2.53
N THR A 125 9.22 -18.81 -1.93
CA THR A 125 9.03 -20.16 -2.46
C THR A 125 7.75 -20.79 -1.89
N GLN A 126 7.16 -21.74 -2.61
CA GLN A 126 5.98 -22.46 -2.12
C GLN A 126 6.20 -23.17 -0.76
N ALA A 127 7.45 -23.54 -0.45
CA ALA A 127 7.79 -24.17 0.82
C ALA A 127 7.79 -23.20 2.02
N SER A 128 7.86 -21.88 1.78
CA SER A 128 7.76 -20.88 2.86
C SER A 128 6.33 -20.43 3.15
N MET A 129 5.34 -20.89 2.37
CA MET A 129 3.94 -20.49 2.47
C MET A 129 3.16 -21.35 3.45
N SER A 130 2.34 -20.72 4.28
CA SER A 130 1.39 -21.44 5.16
C SER A 130 0.09 -21.80 4.45
N ASP A 131 -0.31 -21.05 3.42
CA ASP A 131 -1.34 -21.40 2.44
C ASP A 131 -0.68 -21.54 1.05
N PRO A 132 -0.67 -22.72 0.42
CA PRO A 132 -0.03 -22.93 -0.89
C PRO A 132 -0.70 -22.18 -2.06
N THR A 133 -1.85 -21.55 -1.84
CA THR A 133 -2.62 -20.79 -2.84
C THR A 133 -2.45 -19.28 -2.73
N ASP A 134 -1.92 -18.77 -1.62
CA ASP A 134 -1.71 -17.34 -1.38
C ASP A 134 -0.24 -17.02 -1.10
N PRO A 135 0.52 -16.44 -2.06
CA PRO A 135 1.93 -16.14 -1.88
C PRO A 135 2.19 -15.13 -0.75
N MET A 136 1.19 -14.33 -0.34
CA MET A 136 1.33 -13.40 0.79
C MET A 136 1.46 -14.11 2.15
N THR A 137 1.16 -15.40 2.22
CA THR A 137 1.40 -16.23 3.42
C THR A 137 2.82 -16.81 3.51
N GLY A 138 3.67 -16.46 2.54
CA GLY A 138 5.07 -16.87 2.48
C GLY A 138 6.02 -15.99 3.29
N VAL A 139 7.31 -16.32 3.18
CA VAL A 139 8.41 -15.50 3.71
C VAL A 139 9.42 -15.28 2.59
N ALA A 140 9.84 -14.02 2.42
CA ALA A 140 10.88 -13.62 1.46
C ALA A 140 12.30 -13.83 2.02
N ASN A 141 13.31 -13.80 1.15
CA ASN A 141 14.71 -13.77 1.54
C ASN A 141 15.43 -12.46 1.14
N GLY A 142 14.77 -11.56 0.44
CA GLY A 142 15.33 -10.28 0.03
C GLY A 142 14.38 -9.44 -0.81
N LYS A 143 14.84 -8.24 -1.15
CA LYS A 143 14.18 -7.30 -2.06
C LYS A 143 14.22 -7.80 -3.50
N LEU A 144 13.16 -7.54 -4.28
CA LEU A 144 13.19 -7.67 -5.74
C LEU A 144 14.42 -6.97 -6.32
N LYS A 145 15.17 -7.68 -7.17
CA LYS A 145 16.24 -7.11 -8.00
C LYS A 145 15.78 -6.96 -9.44
N GLY A 146 16.37 -6.00 -10.14
CA GLY A 146 16.14 -5.81 -11.57
C GLY A 146 17.03 -4.74 -12.15
N SER A 147 16.75 -4.39 -13.40
CA SER A 147 17.42 -3.31 -14.13
C SER A 147 16.50 -2.11 -14.29
N THR A 148 17.10 -0.94 -14.52
CA THR A 148 16.34 0.27 -14.87
C THR A 148 15.56 0.13 -16.18
N ALA A 149 16.00 -0.74 -17.10
CA ALA A 149 15.26 -1.10 -18.31
C ALA A 149 13.93 -1.81 -17.99
N GLN A 150 13.86 -2.52 -16.86
CA GLN A 150 12.65 -3.14 -16.34
C GLN A 150 11.81 -2.18 -15.48
N GLY A 151 12.27 -0.96 -15.26
CA GLY A 151 11.63 -0.01 -14.33
C GLY A 151 11.99 -0.27 -12.87
N VAL A 152 13.04 -1.04 -12.58
CA VAL A 152 13.59 -1.19 -11.22
C VAL A 152 14.68 -0.14 -11.03
N TRP A 153 14.32 0.96 -10.38
CA TRP A 153 15.21 2.09 -10.10
C TRP A 153 15.90 1.96 -8.74
N GLU A 154 15.23 1.28 -7.81
CA GLU A 154 15.71 0.93 -6.47
C GLU A 154 15.29 -0.51 -6.18
N ASP A 155 16.16 -1.28 -5.52
CA ASP A 155 15.83 -2.63 -5.08
C ASP A 155 14.52 -2.65 -4.27
N GLY A 156 13.62 -3.56 -4.63
CA GLY A 156 12.32 -3.73 -4.00
C GLY A 156 11.22 -2.83 -4.55
N VAL A 157 11.48 -2.01 -5.58
CA VAL A 157 10.50 -1.13 -6.22
C VAL A 157 10.56 -1.26 -7.73
N ILE A 158 9.40 -1.38 -8.39
CA ILE A 158 9.29 -1.49 -9.85
C ILE A 158 8.16 -0.60 -10.38
N ASP A 159 8.39 0.15 -11.45
CA ASP A 159 7.33 0.92 -12.12
C ASP A 159 6.20 -0.01 -12.61
N TYR A 160 4.93 0.44 -12.56
CA TYR A 160 3.81 -0.35 -13.10
C TYR A 160 3.98 -0.71 -14.57
N LYS A 161 4.54 0.20 -15.39
CA LYS A 161 4.86 -0.09 -16.81
C LYS A 161 5.91 -1.22 -16.96
N GLY A 162 6.78 -1.37 -15.97
CA GLY A 162 7.74 -2.47 -15.85
C GLY A 162 7.02 -3.79 -15.58
N ILE A 163 6.16 -3.81 -14.57
CA ILE A 163 5.29 -4.96 -14.26
C ILE A 163 4.50 -5.38 -15.51
N LYS A 164 3.88 -4.42 -16.19
CA LYS A 164 3.11 -4.67 -17.42
C LYS A 164 3.95 -5.32 -18.52
N SER A 165 5.17 -4.84 -18.73
CA SER A 165 6.03 -5.26 -19.85
C SER A 165 6.82 -6.54 -19.57
N PHE A 166 7.13 -6.83 -18.31
CA PHE A 166 8.04 -7.92 -17.93
C PHE A 166 7.40 -9.02 -17.10
N MET A 167 6.20 -8.82 -16.56
CA MET A 167 5.52 -9.81 -15.71
C MET A 167 4.10 -10.11 -16.16
N LEU A 168 3.26 -9.12 -16.48
CA LEU A 168 1.86 -9.35 -16.87
C LEU A 168 1.67 -9.70 -18.36
N GLY A 169 2.39 -9.00 -19.24
CA GLY A 169 2.19 -9.10 -20.69
C GLY A 169 0.90 -8.44 -21.17
N PRO A 170 0.61 -8.47 -22.50
CA PRO A 170 -0.50 -7.72 -23.09
C PRO A 170 -1.88 -8.11 -22.55
N ASN A 171 -2.08 -9.39 -22.23
CA ASN A 171 -3.37 -9.95 -21.81
C ASN A 171 -3.54 -10.09 -20.29
N ASN A 172 -2.59 -9.59 -19.48
CA ASN A 172 -2.60 -9.70 -18.00
C ASN A 172 -2.60 -11.14 -17.45
N THR A 173 -2.14 -12.12 -18.24
CA THR A 173 -2.15 -13.54 -17.84
C THR A 173 -0.82 -14.02 -17.25
N GLY A 174 0.21 -13.18 -17.26
CA GLY A 174 1.56 -13.59 -16.87
C GLY A 174 2.47 -13.91 -18.07
N ILE A 175 3.72 -13.47 -17.98
CA ILE A 175 4.82 -13.75 -18.92
C ILE A 175 6.12 -13.96 -18.12
N ASN A 176 7.18 -14.44 -18.77
CA ASN A 176 8.51 -14.62 -18.14
C ASN A 176 8.50 -15.46 -16.85
N GLY A 177 7.58 -16.43 -16.75
CA GLY A 177 7.43 -17.32 -15.60
C GLY A 177 6.63 -16.73 -14.43
N PHE A 178 6.12 -15.50 -14.56
CA PHE A 178 5.17 -14.93 -13.61
C PHE A 178 3.75 -15.42 -13.90
N GLU A 179 3.00 -15.70 -12.84
CA GLU A 179 1.55 -15.84 -12.86
C GLU A 179 0.91 -14.62 -12.20
N TYR A 180 -0.30 -14.28 -12.61
CA TYR A 180 -1.10 -13.22 -12.03
C TYR A 180 -2.10 -13.79 -11.01
N GLY A 181 -2.29 -13.09 -9.91
CA GLY A 181 -3.36 -13.37 -8.96
C GLY A 181 -3.98 -12.09 -8.40
N TYR A 182 -5.12 -12.27 -7.75
CA TYR A 182 -5.91 -11.20 -7.16
C TYR A 182 -6.52 -11.68 -5.85
N ASP A 183 -6.32 -10.92 -4.79
CA ASP A 183 -7.03 -11.09 -3.53
C ASP A 183 -8.31 -10.24 -3.59
N GLU A 184 -9.43 -10.89 -3.93
CA GLU A 184 -10.76 -10.27 -4.02
C GLU A 184 -11.22 -9.68 -2.67
N GLN A 185 -10.77 -10.23 -1.54
CA GLN A 185 -11.11 -9.68 -0.23
C GLN A 185 -10.39 -8.35 0.01
N ALA A 186 -9.12 -8.27 -0.41
CA ALA A 186 -8.30 -7.07 -0.23
C ALA A 186 -8.49 -6.00 -1.32
N GLU A 187 -9.05 -6.41 -2.47
CA GLU A 187 -9.03 -5.69 -3.75
C GLU A 187 -7.58 -5.42 -4.20
N ALA A 188 -6.71 -6.43 -4.14
CA ALA A 188 -5.27 -6.28 -4.37
C ALA A 188 -4.69 -7.32 -5.36
N PRO A 189 -4.04 -6.88 -6.46
CA PRO A 189 -3.35 -7.77 -7.38
C PRO A 189 -1.94 -8.13 -6.90
N TRP A 190 -1.41 -9.24 -7.44
CA TRP A 190 0.00 -9.59 -7.35
C TRP A 190 0.46 -10.34 -8.61
N VAL A 191 1.77 -10.37 -8.85
CA VAL A 191 2.42 -11.27 -9.80
C VAL A 191 3.52 -12.07 -9.11
N TRP A 192 3.54 -13.38 -9.32
CA TRP A 192 4.46 -14.28 -8.64
C TRP A 192 5.16 -15.22 -9.61
N ASN A 193 6.48 -15.32 -9.50
CA ASN A 193 7.26 -16.33 -10.22
C ASN A 193 7.66 -17.43 -9.23
N ARG A 194 7.00 -18.58 -9.32
CA ARG A 194 7.21 -19.74 -8.43
C ARG A 194 8.65 -20.26 -8.43
N THR A 195 9.36 -20.10 -9.55
CA THR A 195 10.72 -20.62 -9.72
C THR A 195 11.75 -19.73 -9.04
N THR A 196 11.65 -18.41 -9.26
CA THR A 196 12.60 -17.44 -8.68
C THR A 196 12.19 -16.98 -7.29
N GLY A 197 10.93 -17.22 -6.91
CA GLY A 197 10.30 -16.67 -5.72
C GLY A 197 10.13 -15.15 -5.78
N GLN A 198 10.18 -14.55 -6.98
CA GLN A 198 9.91 -13.12 -7.13
C GLN A 198 8.41 -12.87 -6.99
N LEU A 199 8.04 -12.02 -6.04
CA LEU A 199 6.66 -11.60 -5.75
C LEU A 199 6.59 -10.08 -5.80
N ILE A 200 5.61 -9.54 -6.51
CA ILE A 200 5.34 -8.10 -6.66
C ILE A 200 3.84 -7.88 -6.49
#